data_AF-A0A2M7LK39-F1
#
_entry.id   AF-A0A2M7LK39-F1
#
_cell.length_a   1.000
_cell.length_b   1.000
_cell.length_c   1.000
_cell.angle_alpha   90.00
_cell.angle_beta   90.00
_cell.angle_gamma   90.00
#
_symmetry.space_group_name_H-M   'P 1'
#
loop_
_entity.id
_entity.type
_entity.pdbx_description
1 polymer ?
#
loop_
_entity_poly.entity_id
_entity_poly.type
_entity_poly.pdbx_seq_one_letter_code
_entity_poly.pdbx_strand_id
1 'polypeptide(L)'
;MTCPICKSSNTRYFANKDGYLFYRCASCKTLFISNMPSQKTLAAYYANQFSYTDGLINENIIRIRGKIILRKLHQLAPLARTLCDIGGGYGFFLDEAHKQGISAFGVEPSRQLVQYAFKEYAIKS
;
A
#
# COMPACT_ATOMS: atom_id res chain seq x y z
N MET A 1 8.59 -24.95 -3.75
CA MET A 1 8.59 -23.70 -2.95
C MET A 1 7.41 -23.72 -1.98
N THR A 2 7.54 -23.17 -0.79
CA THR A 2 6.43 -23.09 0.17
C THR A 2 5.61 -21.83 -0.08
N CYS A 3 4.29 -21.94 -0.19
CA CYS A 3 3.42 -20.78 -0.36
C CYS A 3 3.51 -19.86 0.87
N PRO A 4 3.75 -18.54 0.70
CA PRO A 4 3.85 -17.62 1.84
C PRO A 4 2.50 -17.42 2.55
N ILE A 5 1.38 -17.65 1.86
CA ILE A 5 0.02 -17.42 2.37
C ILE A 5 -0.50 -18.65 3.13
N CYS A 6 -0.66 -19.80 2.45
CA CYS A 6 -1.28 -20.99 3.07
C CYS A 6 -0.28 -22.06 3.53
N LYS A 7 1.03 -21.82 3.37
CA LYS A 7 2.12 -22.75 3.73
C LYS A 7 2.11 -24.10 3.01
N SER A 8 1.22 -24.31 2.03
CA SER A 8 1.22 -25.49 1.17
C SER A 8 2.49 -25.57 0.33
N SER A 9 3.01 -26.79 0.17
CA SER A 9 4.09 -27.12 -0.76
C SER A 9 3.58 -27.42 -2.18
N ASN A 10 2.26 -27.51 -2.37
CA ASN A 10 1.63 -27.72 -3.68
C ASN A 10 1.68 -26.44 -4.52
N THR A 11 2.87 -26.12 -5.01
CA THR A 11 3.18 -24.94 -5.81
C THR A 11 3.89 -25.35 -7.09
N ARG A 12 3.60 -24.62 -8.17
CA ARG A 12 4.24 -24.82 -9.47
C ARG A 12 4.87 -23.53 -9.95
N TYR A 13 6.01 -23.63 -10.63
CA TYR A 13 6.59 -22.51 -11.35
C TYR A 13 5.56 -21.94 -12.34
N PHE A 14 5.53 -20.62 -12.47
CA PHE A 14 4.62 -19.89 -13.35
C PHE A 14 5.35 -19.09 -14.41
N ALA A 15 6.28 -18.22 -14.01
CA ALA A 15 7.02 -17.37 -14.94
C ALA A 15 8.32 -16.86 -14.32
N ASN A 16 9.22 -16.37 -15.16
CA ASN A 16 10.35 -15.54 -14.78
C ASN A 16 10.17 -14.19 -15.47
N LYS A 17 10.20 -13.11 -14.69
CA LYS A 17 10.16 -11.74 -15.21
C LYS A 17 11.26 -10.94 -14.53
N ASP A 18 12.21 -10.45 -15.32
CA ASP A 18 13.31 -9.61 -14.85
C ASP A 18 14.09 -10.21 -13.66
N GLY A 19 14.25 -11.55 -13.66
CA GLY A 19 14.94 -12.29 -12.60
C GLY A 19 14.04 -12.65 -11.40
N TYR A 20 12.79 -12.20 -11.36
CA TYR A 20 11.82 -12.59 -10.35
C TYR A 20 11.08 -13.87 -10.76
N LEU A 21 11.16 -14.88 -9.91
CA LEU A 21 10.60 -16.21 -10.11
C LEU A 21 9.19 -16.28 -9.51
N PHE A 22 8.19 -16.31 -10.37
CA PHE A 22 6.79 -16.43 -9.98
C PHE A 22 6.38 -17.90 -9.85
N TYR A 23 5.71 -18.23 -8.75
CA TYR A 23 5.13 -19.54 -8.48
C TYR A 23 3.64 -19.38 -8.16
N ARG A 24 2.83 -20.35 -8.61
CA ARG A 24 1.40 -20.41 -8.32
C ARG A 24 1.09 -21.57 -7.39
N CYS A 25 0.42 -21.29 -6.28
CA CYS A 25 -0.07 -22.32 -5.36
C CYS A 25 -1.34 -22.98 -5.92
N ALA A 26 -1.39 -24.31 -5.99
CA ALA A 26 -2.58 -25.03 -6.42
C ALA A 26 -3.64 -25.11 -5.30
N SER A 27 -3.26 -25.00 -4.03
CA SER A 27 -4.17 -25.03 -2.88
C SER A 27 -4.97 -23.72 -2.74
N CYS A 28 -4.30 -22.57 -2.54
CA CYS A 28 -4.98 -21.28 -2.33
C CYS A 28 -5.01 -20.36 -3.56
N LYS A 29 -4.51 -20.84 -4.71
CA LYS A 29 -4.47 -20.12 -6.00
C LYS A 29 -3.59 -18.86 -6.05
N THR A 30 -2.94 -18.47 -4.95
CA THR A 30 -2.02 -17.32 -4.89
C THR A 30 -0.85 -17.47 -5.88
N LEU A 31 -0.60 -16.41 -6.65
CA LEU A 31 0.63 -16.19 -7.41
C LEU A 31 1.60 -15.36 -6.55
N PHE A 32 2.83 -15.81 -6.38
CA PHE A 32 3.82 -15.15 -5.51
C PHE A 32 5.24 -15.26 -6.07
N ILE A 33 6.10 -14.32 -5.67
CA ILE A 33 7.52 -14.32 -6.01
C ILE A 33 8.26 -15.18 -4.98
N SER A 34 9.06 -16.14 -5.44
CA SER A 34 9.78 -17.08 -4.56
C SER A 34 11.15 -16.58 -4.12
N ASN A 35 11.75 -15.68 -4.88
CA ASN A 35 13.04 -15.03 -4.61
C ASN A 35 12.85 -13.52 -4.33
N MET A 36 12.01 -13.19 -3.36
CA MET A 36 11.81 -11.81 -2.93
C MET A 36 13.14 -11.18 -2.49
N PRO A 37 13.40 -9.90 -2.83
CA PRO A 37 14.56 -9.18 -2.30
C PRO A 37 14.49 -9.13 -0.77
N SER A 38 15.65 -9.03 -0.13
CA SER A 38 15.72 -8.92 1.33
C SER A 38 14.97 -7.67 1.81
N GLN A 39 14.46 -7.70 3.05
CA GLN A 39 13.80 -6.55 3.65
C GLN A 39 14.70 -5.30 3.66
N LYS A 40 16.01 -5.48 3.87
CA LYS A 40 17.00 -4.39 3.80
C LYS A 40 17.07 -3.79 2.39
N THR A 41 17.07 -4.63 1.36
CA THR A 41 17.08 -4.19 -0.05
C THR A 41 15.82 -3.42 -0.39
N LEU A 42 14.65 -3.93 0.01
CA LEU A 42 13.36 -3.25 -0.21
C LEU A 42 13.30 -1.92 0.54
N ALA A 43 13.72 -1.87 1.80
CA ALA A 43 13.73 -0.63 2.60
C ALA A 43 14.64 0.42 1.97
N ALA A 44 15.83 0.04 1.51
CA ALA A 44 16.75 0.95 0.83
C ALA A 44 16.18 1.49 -0.49
N TYR A 45 15.47 0.64 -1.25
CA TYR A 45 14.78 1.03 -2.47
C TYR A 45 13.68 2.07 -2.17
N TYR A 46 12.77 1.79 -1.24
CA TYR A 46 11.69 2.73 -0.88
C TYR A 46 12.21 4.05 -0.32
N ALA A 47 13.29 4.02 0.46
CA ALA A 47 13.83 5.22 1.07
C ALA A 47 14.56 6.15 0.09
N ASN A 48 15.21 5.61 -0.95
CA ASN A 48 16.17 6.38 -1.76
C ASN A 48 15.90 6.38 -3.27
N GLN A 49 15.18 5.38 -3.79
CA GLN A 49 15.06 5.13 -5.24
C GLN A 49 13.60 5.11 -5.71
N PHE A 50 12.65 4.90 -4.80
CA PHE A 50 11.24 4.84 -5.15
C PHE A 50 10.71 6.21 -5.51
N SER A 51 10.25 6.33 -6.75
CA SER A 51 9.52 7.48 -7.27
C SER A 51 8.13 7.01 -7.67
N TYR A 52 7.10 7.72 -7.20
CA TYR A 52 5.71 7.38 -7.46
C TYR A 52 5.01 8.50 -8.23
N THR A 53 5.46 8.82 -9.43
CA THR A 53 4.87 9.89 -10.26
C THR A 53 3.40 9.63 -10.59
N ASP A 54 3.04 8.37 -10.82
CA ASP A 54 1.67 7.96 -11.13
C ASP A 54 0.68 8.33 -10.01
N GLY A 55 1.15 8.38 -8.75
CA GLY A 55 0.34 8.84 -7.63
C GLY A 55 -0.14 10.28 -7.82
N LEU A 56 0.77 11.19 -8.20
CA LEU A 56 0.44 12.60 -8.47
C LEU A 56 -0.49 12.74 -9.68
N ILE A 57 -0.16 12.05 -10.79
CA ILE A 57 -0.95 12.09 -12.03
C ILE A 57 -2.40 11.64 -11.76
N ASN A 58 -2.58 10.64 -10.89
CA ASN A 58 -3.88 10.05 -10.58
C ASN A 58 -4.53 10.62 -9.31
N GLU A 59 -4.06 11.75 -8.77
CA GLU A 59 -4.56 12.34 -7.51
C GLU A 59 -6.10 12.41 -7.49
N ASN A 60 -6.70 12.98 -8.53
CA ASN A 60 -8.15 13.14 -8.63
C ASN A 60 -8.90 11.79 -8.50
N ILE A 61 -8.42 10.76 -9.20
CA ILE A 61 -9.02 9.43 -9.15
C ILE A 61 -8.83 8.80 -7.76
N ILE A 62 -7.65 8.95 -7.17
CA ILE A 62 -7.35 8.46 -5.83
C ILE A 62 -8.28 9.10 -4.79
N ARG A 63 -8.47 10.42 -4.85
CA ARG A 63 -9.38 11.15 -3.95
C ARG A 63 -10.84 10.73 -4.12
N ILE A 64 -11.31 10.58 -5.36
CA ILE A 64 -12.68 10.11 -5.64
C ILE A 64 -12.89 8.72 -5.03
N ARG A 65 -11.95 7.79 -5.24
CA ARG A 65 -11.98 6.45 -4.63
C ARG A 65 -11.93 6.53 -3.11
N GLY A 66 -11.09 7.39 -2.57
CA GLY A 66 -10.97 7.66 -1.14
C GLY A 66 -12.30 8.06 -0.50
N LYS A 67 -13.01 9.03 -1.09
CA LYS A 67 -14.35 9.45 -0.63
C LYS A 67 -15.37 8.31 -0.67
N ILE A 68 -15.30 7.41 -1.65
CA ILE A 68 -16.18 6.23 -1.73
C ILE A 68 -15.84 5.24 -0.60
N ILE A 69 -14.55 5.01 -0.35
CA ILE A 69 -14.08 4.13 0.73
C ILE A 69 -14.53 4.69 2.09
N LEU A 70 -14.29 5.98 2.36
CA LEU A 70 -14.68 6.62 3.63
C LEU A 70 -16.19 6.53 3.88
N ARG A 71 -17.02 6.73 2.85
CA ARG A 71 -18.47 6.53 2.95
C ARG A 71 -18.84 5.11 3.35
N LYS A 72 -18.20 4.10 2.74
CA LYS A 72 -18.42 2.69 3.11
C LYS A 72 -17.92 2.39 4.52
N LEU A 73 -16.77 2.91 4.90
CA LEU A 73 -16.22 2.75 6.26
C LEU A 73 -17.16 3.35 7.30
N HIS A 74 -17.76 4.51 7.04
CA HIS A 74 -18.75 5.10 7.94
C HIS A 74 -20.00 4.22 8.11
N GLN A 75 -20.44 3.53 7.04
CA GLN A 75 -21.55 2.59 7.14
C GLN A 75 -21.19 1.33 7.95
N LEU A 76 -19.96 0.82 7.79
CA LEU A 76 -19.49 -0.37 8.49
C LEU A 76 -19.11 -0.11 9.95
N ALA A 77 -18.61 1.08 10.24
CA ALA A 77 -18.09 1.48 11.54
C ALA A 77 -18.43 2.96 11.84
N PRO A 78 -19.71 3.29 12.09
CA PRO A 78 -20.17 4.69 12.24
C PRO A 78 -19.56 5.42 13.44
N LEU A 79 -19.12 4.68 14.46
CA LEU A 79 -18.46 5.20 15.65
C LEU A 79 -16.94 5.32 15.50
N ALA A 80 -16.35 4.85 14.39
CA ALA A 80 -14.92 5.02 14.16
C ALA A 80 -14.58 6.51 14.07
N ARG A 81 -13.49 6.87 14.75
CA ARG A 81 -12.94 8.23 14.77
C ARG A 81 -11.48 8.29 14.35
N THR A 82 -10.85 7.13 14.20
CA THR A 82 -9.44 6.99 13.84
C THR A 82 -9.27 6.11 12.61
N LEU A 83 -8.29 6.41 11.78
CA LEU A 83 -7.96 5.63 10.59
C LEU A 83 -6.45 5.45 10.46
N CYS A 84 -6.01 4.22 10.18
CA CYS A 84 -4.63 3.89 9.84
C CYS A 84 -4.58 3.46 8.38
N ASP A 85 -3.75 4.11 7.57
CA ASP A 85 -3.52 3.74 6.17
C ASP A 85 -2.10 3.20 5.98
N ILE A 86 -1.97 1.94 5.54
CA ILE A 86 -0.68 1.31 5.30
C ILE A 86 -0.34 1.46 3.81
N GLY A 87 0.76 2.17 3.52
CA GLY A 87 1.08 2.61 2.16
C GLY A 87 0.35 3.90 1.77
N GLY A 88 0.31 4.87 2.68
CA GLY A 88 -0.45 6.11 2.53
C GLY A 88 0.01 7.03 1.38
N GLY A 89 1.17 6.75 0.77
CA GLY A 89 1.67 7.47 -0.40
C GLY A 89 1.73 8.99 -0.18
N TYR A 90 1.23 9.79 -1.12
CA TYR A 90 1.17 11.25 -1.01
C TYR A 90 0.17 11.77 0.03
N GLY A 91 -0.52 10.89 0.77
CA GLY A 91 -1.46 11.28 1.82
C GLY A 91 -2.83 11.74 1.33
N PHE A 92 -3.15 11.60 0.04
CA PHE A 92 -4.44 12.06 -0.50
C PHE A 92 -5.65 11.41 0.17
N PHE A 93 -5.60 10.11 0.46
CA PHE A 93 -6.68 9.43 1.16
C PHE A 93 -6.80 9.88 2.62
N LEU A 94 -5.67 10.06 3.30
CA LEU A 94 -5.59 10.53 4.68
C LEU A 94 -6.12 11.97 4.81
N ASP A 95 -5.83 12.85 3.84
CA ASP A 95 -6.37 14.20 3.77
C ASP A 95 -7.90 14.20 3.59
N GLU A 96 -8.44 13.33 2.72
CA GLU A 96 -9.90 13.15 2.60
C GLU A 96 -10.55 12.65 3.89
N ALA A 97 -9.83 11.85 4.69
CA ALA A 97 -10.29 11.40 5.99
C ALA A 97 -10.29 12.54 7.03
N HIS A 98 -9.21 13.33 7.09
CA HIS A 98 -9.11 14.51 7.96
C HIS A 98 -10.21 15.53 7.68
N LYS A 99 -10.52 15.78 6.40
CA LYS A 99 -11.64 16.66 5.98
C LYS A 99 -13.01 16.21 6.48
N GLN A 100 -13.15 14.93 6.84
CA GLN A 100 -14.38 14.36 7.43
C GLN A 100 -14.30 14.26 8.96
N GLY A 101 -13.30 14.89 9.59
CA GLY A 101 -13.11 14.87 11.04
C GLY A 101 -12.56 13.56 11.59
N ILE A 102 -12.03 12.68 10.73
CA ILE A 102 -11.40 11.42 11.16
C ILE A 102 -9.93 11.70 11.48
N SER A 103 -9.48 11.28 12.66
CA SER A 103 -8.07 11.33 13.03
C SER A 103 -7.30 10.22 12.30
N ALA A 104 -6.67 10.57 11.18
CA ALA A 104 -5.99 9.61 10.31
C ALA A 104 -4.47 9.72 10.40
N PHE A 105 -3.76 8.59 10.31
CA PHE A 105 -2.31 8.54 10.16
C PHE A 105 -1.89 7.48 9.14
N GLY A 106 -0.74 7.70 8.50
CA GLY A 106 -0.18 6.78 7.52
C GLY A 106 0.96 5.93 8.08
N VAL A 107 1.29 4.87 7.35
CA VAL A 107 2.57 4.16 7.44
C VAL A 107 3.17 4.12 6.04
N GLU A 108 4.13 4.99 5.76
CA GLU A 108 4.76 5.12 4.44
C GLU A 108 6.31 5.06 4.53
N PRO A 109 6.97 4.05 3.93
CA PRO A 109 8.42 3.93 4.00
C PRO A 109 9.18 4.97 3.15
N SER A 110 8.55 5.57 2.14
CA SER A 110 9.19 6.59 1.31
C SER A 110 9.24 7.94 2.02
N ARG A 111 10.44 8.37 2.41
CA ARG A 111 10.67 9.68 3.04
C ARG A 111 10.18 10.85 2.18
N GLN A 112 10.30 10.74 0.85
CA GLN A 112 9.86 11.79 -0.07
C GLN A 112 8.34 11.97 -0.02
N LEU A 113 7.60 10.86 0.00
CA LEU A 113 6.13 10.88 0.06
C LEU A 113 5.64 11.37 1.43
N VAL A 114 6.29 10.93 2.52
CA VAL A 114 6.02 11.43 3.88
C VAL A 114 6.23 12.94 3.98
N GLN A 115 7.36 13.44 3.46
CA GLN A 115 7.64 14.88 3.46
C GLN A 115 6.60 15.67 2.67
N TYR A 116 6.16 15.15 1.51
CA TYR A 116 5.09 15.76 0.73
C TYR A 116 3.77 15.81 1.53
N ALA A 117 3.32 14.66 2.07
CA ALA A 117 2.07 14.58 2.81
C ALA A 117 2.06 15.50 4.05
N PHE A 118 3.19 15.59 4.74
CA PHE A 118 3.34 16.51 5.87
C PHE A 118 3.32 17.97 5.43
N LYS A 119 4.04 18.34 4.37
CA LYS A 119 4.12 19.73 3.90
C LYS A 119 2.78 20.24 3.37
N GLU A 120 2.09 19.42 2.58
CA GLU A 120 0.86 19.85 1.89
C GLU A 120 -0.39 19.74 2.78
N TYR A 121 -0.42 18.77 3.70
CA TYR A 121 -1.63 18.44 4.46
C TYR A 121 -1.43 18.32 5.98
N ALA A 122 -0.22 18.58 6.49
CA ALA A 122 0.15 18.37 7.90
C ALA A 122 -0.10 16.93 8.41
N ILE A 123 -0.08 15.95 7.49
CA ILE A 123 -0.32 14.54 7.80
C ILE A 123 0.97 13.90 8.32
N LYS A 124 0.84 13.14 9.41
CA LYS A 124 1.88 12.23 9.89
C LYS A 124 1.69 10.86 9.25
N SER A 125 2.72 10.38 8.56
CA SER A 125 2.73 9.13 7.79
C SER A 125 4.10 8.48 7.77
#